data_AF-G4YY04-F1
#
_entry.id   AF-G4YY04-F1
#
_cell.length_a   1.000
_cell.length_b   1.000
_cell.length_c   1.000
_cell.angle_alpha   90.00
_cell.angle_beta   90.00
_cell.angle_gamma   90.00
#
_symmetry.space_group_name_H-M   'P 1'
#
loop_
_entity.id
_entity.type
_entity.pdbx_description
1 polymer ?
#
loop_
_entity_poly.entity_id
_entity_poly.type
_entity_poly.pdbx_seq_one_letter_code
_entity_poly.pdbx_strand_id
1 'polypeptide(L)' 'LDFFKGYWQFLLDESCQEFFSFLTDAGIYTPTRVMMGGTDSVAYCQSTVQEMFKDLLYNGVLIWLEDILGYSD' A
#
# COMPACT_ATOMS: atom_id res chain seq x y z
N LEU A 1 11.46 -2.05 8.50
CA LEU A 1 11.69 -2.23 7.06
C LEU A 1 10.70 -1.32 6.37
N ASP A 2 11.21 -0.38 5.58
CA ASP A 2 10.36 0.52 4.80
C ASP A 2 9.69 -0.26 3.66
N PHE A 3 8.36 -0.32 3.69
CA PHE A 3 7.50 -1.06 2.76
C PHE A 3 6.82 -0.13 1.75
N PHE A 4 7.36 1.06 1.47
CA PHE A 4 6.76 2.03 0.54
C PHE A 4 6.47 1.50 -0.88
N LYS A 5 7.25 0.53 -1.39
CA LYS A 5 7.00 -0.11 -2.70
C LYS A 5 5.85 -1.13 -2.68
N GLY A 6 5.34 -1.45 -1.49
CA GLY A 6 4.26 -2.39 -1.26
C GLY A 6 2.94 -1.97 -1.91
N TYR A 7 2.66 -0.67 -1.93
CA TYR A 7 1.48 -0.06 -2.55
C TYR A 7 1.29 -0.54 -3.99
N TRP A 8 2.38 -0.56 -4.75
CA TRP A 8 2.34 -0.91 -6.17
C TRP A 8 2.12 -2.41 -6.42
N GLN A 9 2.18 -3.25 -5.38
CA GLN A 9 1.86 -4.67 -5.48
C GLN A 9 0.34 -4.91 -5.51
N PHE A 10 -0.46 -3.97 -5.04
CA PHE A 10 -1.91 -4.12 -4.95
C PHE A 10 -2.64 -3.45 -6.11
N LEU A 11 -3.69 -4.12 -6.60
CA LEU A 11 -4.54 -3.61 -7.66
C LEU A 11 -5.39 -2.44 -7.13
N LEU A 12 -5.48 -1.39 -7.94
CA LEU A 12 -6.49 -0.36 -7.74
C LEU A 12 -7.78 -0.78 -8.45
N ASP A 13 -8.91 -0.65 -7.76
CA ASP A 13 -10.22 -0.96 -8.34
C ASP A 13 -10.44 -0.19 -9.64
N GLU A 14 -10.90 -0.88 -10.69
CA GLU A 14 -11.06 -0.29 -12.03
C GLU A 14 -11.97 0.94 -12.02
N SER A 15 -13.00 0.96 -11.16
CA SER A 15 -13.90 2.11 -11.02
C SER A 15 -13.22 3.34 -10.40
N CYS A 16 -12.09 3.13 -9.71
CA CYS A 16 -11.33 4.19 -9.07
C CYS A 16 -10.16 4.71 -9.94
N GLN A 17 -9.67 3.93 -10.90
CA GLN A 17 -8.42 4.24 -11.62
C GLN A 17 -8.42 5.62 -12.28
N GLU A 18 -9.53 6.00 -12.92
CA GLU A 18 -9.64 7.30 -13.58
C GLU A 18 -9.42 8.48 -12.62
N PHE A 19 -9.92 8.40 -11.38
CA PHE A 19 -9.76 9.44 -10.35
C PHE A 19 -8.31 9.69 -9.93
N PHE A 20 -7.44 8.71 -10.13
CA PHE A 20 -6.01 8.80 -9.80
C PHE A 20 -5.14 9.18 -11.01
N SER A 21 -5.75 9.54 -12.15
CA SER A 21 -5.00 9.98 -13.32
C SER A 21 -4.28 11.31 -13.06
N PHE A 22 -3.06 11.44 -13.57
CA PHE A 22 -2.28 12.67 -13.45
C PHE A 22 -1.69 13.10 -14.79
N LEU A 23 -1.53 14.41 -14.96
CA LEU A 23 -0.96 15.02 -16.16
C LEU A 23 0.55 15.21 -15.99
N THR A 24 1.30 14.85 -17.03
CA THR A 24 2.72 15.14 -17.20
C THR A 24 2.92 15.91 -18.51
N ASP A 25 4.16 16.34 -18.78
CA ASP A 25 4.55 16.91 -20.08
C ASP A 25 4.42 15.91 -21.24
N ALA A 26 4.50 14.60 -20.95
CA ALA A 26 4.35 13.52 -21.92
C ALA A 26 2.88 13.10 -22.15
N GLY A 27 1.95 13.49 -21.27
CA GLY A 27 0.53 13.14 -21.38
C GLY A 27 -0.11 12.75 -20.05
N ILE A 28 -1.32 12.21 -20.14
CA ILE A 28 -2.10 11.73 -18.99
C ILE A 28 -1.75 10.26 -18.72
N TYR A 29 -1.47 9.95 -17.46
CA TYR A 29 -1.17 8.60 -17.00
C TYR A 29 -2.20 8.17 -15.97
N THR A 30 -2.78 6.99 -16.18
CA THR A 30 -3.78 6.40 -15.29
C THR A 30 -3.18 5.16 -14.62
N PRO A 31 -3.04 5.15 -13.28
CA PRO A 31 -2.42 4.03 -12.57
C PRO A 31 -3.37 2.83 -12.49
N THR A 32 -2.82 1.62 -12.58
CA THR A 32 -3.55 0.34 -12.39
C THR A 32 -3.25 -0.32 -11.04
N ARG A 33 -2.49 0.37 -10.19
CA ARG A 33 -2.03 -0.09 -8.88
C ARG A 33 -2.23 1.03 -7.87
N VAL A 34 -2.34 0.65 -6.60
CA VAL A 34 -2.54 1.63 -5.52
C VAL A 34 -1.34 2.57 -5.47
N MET A 35 -1.62 3.86 -5.46
CA MET A 35 -0.62 4.92 -5.37
C MET A 35 -0.44 5.34 -3.91
N MET A 36 0.78 5.72 -3.54
CA MET A 36 1.03 6.36 -2.26
C MET A 36 0.40 7.76 -2.24
N GLY A 37 -0.13 8.18 -1.09
CA GLY A 37 -0.69 9.51 -0.90
C GLY A 37 -2.18 9.65 -1.19
N GLY A 38 -2.89 8.57 -1.54
CA GLY A 38 -4.35 8.55 -1.48
C GLY A 38 -4.86 8.51 -0.04
N THR A 39 -6.03 9.11 0.20
CA THR A 39 -6.63 9.25 1.54
C THR A 39 -6.78 7.92 2.28
N ASP A 40 -7.15 6.87 1.56
CA ASP A 40 -7.43 5.54 2.07
C ASP A 40 -6.34 4.51 1.74
N SER A 41 -5.33 4.89 0.95
CA SER A 41 -4.30 3.98 0.46
C SER A 41 -3.52 3.31 1.60
N VAL A 42 -3.24 4.06 2.67
CA VAL A 42 -2.53 3.55 3.85
C VAL A 42 -3.38 2.53 4.61
N ALA A 43 -4.66 2.83 4.84
CA ALA A 43 -5.56 1.92 5.54
C ALA A 43 -5.74 0.62 4.75
N TYR A 44 -5.93 0.72 3.43
CA TYR A 44 -6.03 -0.42 2.54
C TYR A 44 -4.75 -1.27 2.54
N CYS A 45 -3.57 -0.66 2.37
CA CYS A 45 -2.31 -1.41 2.36
C CYS A 45 -2.02 -2.05 3.73
N GLN A 46 -2.20 -1.31 4.82
CA GLN A 46 -1.99 -1.83 6.17
C GLN A 46 -2.88 -3.04 6.45
N SER A 47 -4.19 -2.95 6.18
CA SER A 47 -5.12 -4.07 6.41
C SER A 47 -4.74 -5.31 5.58
N THR A 48 -4.36 -5.12 4.32
CA THR A 48 -3.96 -6.22 3.43
C THR A 48 -2.68 -6.89 3.92
N VAL A 49 -1.66 -6.10 4.30
CA VAL A 49 -0.38 -6.63 4.79
C VAL A 49 -0.54 -7.29 6.16
N GLN A 50 -1.38 -6.74 7.05
CA GLN A 50 -1.67 -7.38 8.34
C GLN A 50 -2.31 -8.76 8.15
N GLU A 51 -3.24 -8.92 7.20
CA GLU A 51 -3.81 -10.24 6.90
C GLU A 51 -2.75 -11.20 6.33
N MET A 52 -1.85 -10.73 5.47
CA MET A 52 -0.75 -11.55 4.93
C MET A 52 0.19 -12.08 6.03
N PHE A 53 0.42 -11.29 7.08
CA PHE A 53 1.32 -11.63 8.18
C PHE A 53 0.60 -12.00 9.47
N LYS A 54 -0.69 -12.37 9.42
CA LYS A 54 -1.52 -12.56 10.62
C LYS A 54 -0.94 -13.48 11.68
N ASP A 55 -0.22 -14.53 11.28
CA ASP A 55 0.37 -15.51 12.20
C ASP A 55 1.62 -14.97 12.93
N LEU A 56 2.25 -13.92 12.36
CA LEU A 56 3.42 -13.23 12.91
C LEU A 56 3.06 -11.86 13.50
N LEU A 57 1.84 -11.37 13.24
CA LEU A 57 1.37 -10.08 13.73
C LEU A 57 1.26 -10.13 15.25
N TYR A 58 1.96 -9.20 15.92
CA TYR A 58 2.14 -9.20 17.38
C TYR A 58 2.87 -10.44 17.93
N ASN A 59 3.55 -11.20 17.07
CA ASN A 59 4.45 -12.30 17.41
C ASN A 59 5.77 -12.18 16.63
N GLY A 60 6.52 -11.13 16.93
CA GLY A 60 7.80 -10.82 16.30
C GLY A 60 7.72 -9.88 15.09
N VAL A 61 6.51 -9.55 14.62
CA VAL A 61 6.28 -8.53 13.59
C VAL A 61 5.13 -7.60 13.98
N LEU A 62 5.32 -6.29 13.76
CA LEU A 62 4.30 -5.26 13.86
C LEU A 62 4.22 -4.51 12.52
N ILE A 63 3.01 -4.38 11.97
CA ILE A 63 2.75 -3.63 10.74
C ILE A 63 2.15 -2.28 11.12
N TRP A 64 2.85 -1.20 10.78
CA TRP A 64 2.45 0.16 11.14
C TRP A 64 2.64 1.12 9.96
N LEU A 65 1.53 1.58 9.38
CA LEU A 65 1.52 2.46 8.21
C LEU A 65 2.35 1.86 7.06
N GLU A 66 3.46 2.49 6.72
CA GLU A 66 4.40 2.13 5.65
C GLU A 66 5.47 1.13 6.11
N ASP A 67 5.50 0.76 7.39
CA ASP A 67 6.62 0.04 7.98
C ASP A 67 6.25 -1.36 8.48
N ILE A 68 7.16 -2.29 8.22
CA ILE A 68 7.19 -3.62 8.85
C ILE A 68 8.28 -3.62 9.93
N LEU A 69 7.86 -3.70 11.19
CA LEU A 69 8.73 -3.64 12.35
C LEU A 69 8.93 -5.05 12.91
N GLY A 70 10.12 -5.62 12.75
CA GLY A 70 10.49 -6.88 13.37
C GLY A 70 10.99 -6.67 14.80
N TYR A 71 10.63 -7.56 15.73
CA TYR A 71 11.14 -7.56 17.10
C TYR A 71 11.38 -8.98 17.61
N SER A 72 12.27 -9.10 18.59
CA SER A 72 12.59 -10.34 19.31
C SER A 72 12.86 -9.96 20.77
N ASP A 73 12.56 -10.85 21.70
CA ASP A 73 13.00 -10.73 23.09
C ASP A 73 14.54 -10.78 23.19
#